data_AF-A0A832EVB7-F1
#
_entry.id   AF-A0A832EVB7-F1
#
_cell.length_a   1.000
_cell.length_b   1.000
_cell.length_c   1.000
_cell.angle_alpha   90.00
_cell.angle_beta   90.00
_cell.angle_gamma   90.00
#
_symmetry.space_group_name_H-M   'P 1'
#
loop_
_entity.id
_entity.type
_entity.pdbx_description
1 polymer ?
#
loop_
_entity_poly.entity_id
_entity_poly.type
_entity_poly.pdbx_seq_one_letter_code
_entity_poly.pdbx_strand_id
1 'polypeptide(L)'
;MNRSPENPYLIEKLKTLELRNRSVRELLNDLADTAYQGRALGEVYEIIVSMLKDPDNIVFLGLAGSMSTAGMWKIVKWFIEKRYVDVIVSTGANISEDIYEAMGFSYYKGSPYVDDYELLKYKIDRFYDVFADELAYRKMENLIKEFIYTLPRGSRYSTAEFLYLFGEYLDRRGIDC
;
A
#
# COMPACT_ATOMS: atom_id res chain seq x y z
N MET A 1 -31.56 35.04 -4.41
CA MET A 1 -31.59 34.60 -2.99
C MET A 1 -30.36 35.16 -2.30
N ASN A 2 -30.58 35.84 -1.18
CA ASN A 2 -29.72 36.85 -0.58
C ASN A 2 -28.31 36.36 -0.21
N ARG A 3 -27.29 36.97 -0.82
CA ARG A 3 -25.93 37.01 -0.25
C ARG A 3 -25.99 37.90 0.98
N SER A 4 -25.67 37.37 2.15
CA SER A 4 -25.42 38.21 3.32
C SER A 4 -24.14 39.00 3.01
N PRO A 5 -24.16 40.34 3.02
CA PRO A 5 -22.94 41.13 2.97
C PRO A 5 -22.18 40.92 4.31
N GLU A 6 -20.84 40.90 4.26
CA GLU A 6 -19.93 41.06 5.43
C GLU A 6 -19.68 39.87 6.37
N ASN A 7 -19.33 38.67 5.86
CA ASN A 7 -18.54 37.74 6.69
C ASN A 7 -17.46 37.05 5.85
N PRO A 8 -16.15 37.33 6.09
CA PRO A 8 -15.06 36.77 5.30
C PRO A 8 -14.86 35.25 5.53
N TYR A 9 -15.57 34.66 6.48
CA TYR A 9 -15.44 33.24 6.82
C TYR A 9 -16.62 32.38 6.37
N LEU A 10 -17.80 32.97 6.09
CA LEU A 10 -19.00 32.24 5.66
C LEU A 10 -19.15 32.27 4.13
N ILE A 11 -18.12 31.75 3.44
CA ILE A 11 -18.00 31.84 1.97
C ILE A 11 -18.76 30.71 1.27
N GLU A 12 -18.60 29.48 1.75
CA GLU A 12 -19.17 28.28 1.14
C GLU A 12 -20.01 27.50 2.16
N LYS A 13 -21.19 27.05 1.71
CA LYS A 13 -22.06 26.21 2.54
C LYS A 13 -21.62 24.75 2.42
N LEU A 14 -21.51 24.09 3.56
CA LEU A 14 -21.40 22.63 3.62
C LEU A 14 -22.57 21.99 2.85
N LYS A 15 -22.30 20.95 2.05
CA LYS A 15 -23.35 20.20 1.36
C LYS A 15 -23.66 18.92 2.14
N THR A 16 -24.93 18.72 2.44
CA THR A 16 -25.40 17.48 3.05
C THR A 16 -25.34 16.36 2.03
N LEU A 17 -24.78 15.22 2.43
CA LEU A 17 -24.74 14.04 1.58
C LEU A 17 -26.14 13.44 1.43
N GLU A 18 -26.70 13.52 0.22
CA GLU A 18 -27.98 12.88 -0.11
C GLU A 18 -27.82 11.38 -0.38
N LEU A 19 -28.79 10.58 0.03
CA LEU A 19 -28.82 9.13 -0.19
C LEU A 19 -29.47 8.80 -1.53
N ARG A 20 -28.66 8.38 -2.52
CA ARG A 20 -29.09 8.04 -3.88
C ARG A 20 -28.21 6.95 -4.48
N ASN A 21 -28.70 6.31 -5.55
CA ASN A 21 -27.87 5.46 -6.41
C ASN A 21 -26.82 6.31 -7.13
N ARG A 22 -25.55 5.91 -7.05
CA ARG A 22 -24.39 6.59 -7.63
C ARG A 22 -23.18 5.66 -7.75
N SER A 23 -22.24 6.04 -8.59
CA SER A 23 -20.92 5.40 -8.68
C SER A 23 -20.02 5.77 -7.49
N VAL A 24 -18.94 4.99 -7.28
CA VAL A 24 -17.93 5.30 -6.25
C VAL A 24 -17.28 6.66 -6.50
N ARG A 25 -17.03 7.01 -7.77
CA ARG A 25 -16.51 8.34 -8.15
C ARG A 25 -17.43 9.46 -7.69
N GLU A 26 -18.72 9.36 -8.00
CA GLU A 26 -19.70 10.38 -7.58
C GLU A 26 -19.80 10.47 -6.06
N LEU A 27 -19.73 9.34 -5.35
CA LEU A 27 -19.70 9.34 -3.89
C LEU A 27 -18.48 10.08 -3.35
N LEU A 28 -17.28 9.84 -3.89
CA LEU A 28 -16.05 10.52 -3.47
C LEU A 28 -16.12 12.03 -3.73
N ASN A 29 -16.64 12.44 -4.89
CA ASN A 29 -16.87 13.85 -5.20
C ASN A 29 -17.88 14.48 -4.23
N ASP A 30 -19.02 13.81 -3.97
CA ASP A 30 -20.02 14.30 -3.02
C ASP A 30 -19.42 14.39 -1.59
N LEU A 31 -18.53 13.46 -1.22
CA LEU A 31 -17.86 13.44 0.08
C LEU A 31 -16.89 14.61 0.27
N ALA A 32 -16.23 15.11 -0.79
CA ALA A 32 -15.36 16.28 -0.72
C ALA A 32 -16.10 17.52 -0.17
N ASP A 33 -17.40 17.64 -0.45
CA ASP A 33 -18.24 18.73 0.07
C ASP A 33 -18.75 18.50 1.51
N THR A 34 -18.47 17.34 2.11
CA THR A 34 -18.84 16.98 3.50
C THR A 34 -17.77 17.43 4.49
N ALA A 35 -17.57 16.76 5.64
CA ALA A 35 -16.57 17.13 6.65
C ALA A 35 -15.77 15.92 7.16
N TYR A 36 -14.67 16.19 7.88
CA TYR A 36 -13.80 15.19 8.51
C TYR A 36 -13.22 14.18 7.50
N GLN A 37 -13.23 12.89 7.85
CA GLN A 37 -12.64 11.83 7.03
C GLN A 37 -13.39 11.59 5.72
N GLY A 38 -14.68 11.94 5.65
CA GLY A 38 -15.43 11.92 4.39
C GLY A 38 -14.82 12.91 3.39
N ARG A 39 -14.69 14.18 3.81
CA ARG A 39 -14.02 15.22 3.00
C ARG A 39 -12.61 14.83 2.61
N ALA A 40 -11.80 14.41 3.58
CA ALA A 40 -10.42 14.03 3.32
C ALA A 40 -10.31 12.95 2.23
N LEU A 41 -11.21 11.96 2.24
CA LEU A 41 -11.23 10.91 1.22
C LEU A 41 -11.61 11.44 -0.17
N GLY A 42 -12.58 12.37 -0.25
CA GLY A 42 -12.97 13.03 -1.50
C GLY A 42 -11.87 13.93 -2.06
N GLU A 43 -11.26 14.77 -1.21
CA GLU A 43 -10.16 15.66 -1.61
C GLU A 43 -8.93 14.86 -2.08
N VAL A 44 -8.56 13.79 -1.39
CA VAL A 44 -7.46 12.91 -1.82
C VAL A 44 -7.75 12.26 -3.17
N TYR A 45 -9.00 11.85 -3.41
CA TYR A 45 -9.41 11.34 -4.71
C TYR A 45 -9.19 12.38 -5.83
N GLU A 46 -9.63 13.61 -5.61
CA GLU A 46 -9.46 14.71 -6.59
C GLU A 46 -7.97 15.01 -6.85
N ILE A 47 -7.15 15.07 -5.79
CA ILE A 47 -5.70 15.30 -5.89
C ILE A 47 -5.04 14.18 -6.71
N ILE A 48 -5.29 12.91 -6.38
CA ILE A 48 -4.70 11.77 -7.11
C ILE A 48 -5.12 11.80 -8.58
N VAL A 49 -6.41 12.03 -8.88
CA VAL A 49 -6.89 12.12 -10.27
C VAL A 49 -6.22 13.28 -11.01
N SER A 50 -6.00 14.42 -10.36
CA SER A 50 -5.31 15.55 -10.96
C SER A 50 -3.83 15.23 -11.22
N MET A 51 -3.14 14.61 -10.25
CA MET A 51 -1.74 14.22 -10.38
C MET A 51 -1.53 13.27 -11.57
N LEU A 52 -2.40 12.27 -11.72
CA LEU A 52 -2.31 11.25 -12.76
C LEU A 52 -2.72 11.73 -14.16
N LYS A 53 -3.49 12.82 -14.26
CA LYS A 53 -3.93 13.38 -15.56
C LYS A 53 -2.91 14.28 -16.22
N ASP A 54 -2.01 14.85 -15.43
CA ASP A 54 -0.99 15.77 -15.90
C ASP A 54 0.29 14.97 -16.25
N PRO A 55 0.64 14.85 -17.54
CA PRO A 55 1.78 14.04 -17.97
C PRO A 55 3.14 14.66 -17.58
N ASP A 56 3.18 15.92 -17.13
CA ASP A 56 4.41 16.58 -16.72
C ASP A 56 4.74 16.31 -15.23
N ASN A 57 3.84 15.65 -14.50
CA ASN A 57 4.08 15.27 -13.11
C ASN A 57 4.95 14.02 -12.98
N ILE A 58 5.84 14.04 -11.99
CA ILE A 58 6.54 12.85 -11.49
C ILE A 58 5.92 12.43 -10.16
N VAL A 59 5.35 11.24 -10.10
CA VAL A 59 4.61 10.72 -8.95
C VAL A 59 5.52 9.86 -8.08
N PHE A 60 5.80 10.35 -6.87
CA PHE A 60 6.51 9.62 -5.82
C PHE A 60 5.50 8.96 -4.88
N LEU A 61 5.62 7.64 -4.67
CA LEU A 61 4.86 6.88 -3.70
C LEU A 61 5.73 6.48 -2.51
N GLY A 62 5.44 7.05 -1.34
CA GLY A 62 6.10 6.72 -0.07
C GLY A 62 5.29 5.69 0.75
N LEU A 63 5.91 4.58 1.14
CA LEU A 63 5.28 3.50 1.91
C LEU A 63 6.03 3.25 3.22
N ALA A 64 5.38 3.60 4.34
CA ALA A 64 5.96 3.40 5.67
C ALA A 64 5.67 2.00 6.24
N GLY A 65 4.39 1.63 6.29
CA GLY A 65 3.93 0.30 6.72
C GLY A 65 3.87 -0.68 5.56
N SER A 66 3.79 -1.97 5.87
CA SER A 66 3.62 -3.00 4.86
C SER A 66 2.20 -2.99 4.33
N MET A 67 2.08 -2.77 3.01
CA MET A 67 0.80 -2.89 2.33
C MET A 67 0.36 -4.36 2.22
N SER A 68 1.27 -5.32 2.38
CA SER A 68 0.96 -6.76 2.34
C SER A 68 0.23 -7.25 3.57
N THR A 69 0.74 -6.96 4.77
CA THR A 69 0.03 -7.30 6.01
C THR A 69 -1.31 -6.56 6.11
N ALA A 70 -1.44 -5.40 5.46
CA ALA A 70 -2.71 -4.69 5.31
C ALA A 70 -3.64 -5.27 4.21
N GLY A 71 -3.20 -6.26 3.43
CA GLY A 71 -3.98 -6.86 2.34
C GLY A 71 -4.17 -5.96 1.11
N MET A 72 -3.25 -5.03 0.88
CA MET A 72 -3.33 -3.97 -0.13
C MET A 72 -2.14 -3.93 -1.12
N TRP A 73 -1.16 -4.83 -1.02
CA TRP A 73 0.03 -4.81 -1.92
C TRP A 73 -0.32 -4.91 -3.40
N LYS A 74 -1.38 -5.65 -3.75
CA LYS A 74 -1.88 -5.74 -5.15
C LYS A 74 -2.33 -4.38 -5.71
N ILE A 75 -2.74 -3.45 -4.84
CA ILE A 75 -3.00 -2.06 -5.26
C ILE A 75 -1.68 -1.42 -5.68
N VAL A 76 -0.63 -1.51 -4.86
CA VAL A 76 0.70 -0.97 -5.18
C VAL A 76 1.22 -1.56 -6.49
N LYS A 77 1.16 -2.88 -6.65
CA LYS A 77 1.50 -3.57 -7.90
C LYS A 77 0.73 -3.02 -9.10
N TRP A 78 -0.59 -2.88 -8.98
CA TRP A 78 -1.42 -2.34 -10.07
C TRP A 78 -1.04 -0.90 -10.44
N PHE A 79 -0.69 -0.06 -9.46
CA PHE A 79 -0.19 1.30 -9.72
C PHE A 79 1.13 1.27 -10.51
N ILE A 80 2.04 0.33 -10.21
CA ILE A 80 3.29 0.14 -10.95
C ILE A 80 3.01 -0.34 -12.39
N GLU A 81 2.21 -1.40 -12.54
CA GLU A 81 1.89 -1.99 -13.86
C GLU A 81 1.19 -1.00 -14.79
N LYS A 82 0.35 -0.12 -14.24
CA LYS A 82 -0.33 0.94 -14.99
C LYS A 82 0.51 2.19 -15.19
N ARG A 83 1.75 2.23 -14.68
CA ARG A 83 2.65 3.39 -14.72
C ARG A 83 2.00 4.65 -14.14
N TYR A 84 1.27 4.48 -13.04
CA TYR A 84 0.72 5.61 -12.27
C TYR A 84 1.71 6.16 -11.23
N VAL A 85 2.82 5.46 -11.01
CA VAL A 85 3.89 5.85 -10.08
C VAL A 85 5.22 5.75 -10.81
N ASP A 86 6.06 6.77 -10.64
CA ASP A 86 7.39 6.85 -11.24
C ASP A 86 8.48 6.40 -10.27
N VAL A 87 8.32 6.71 -8.98
CA VAL A 87 9.30 6.38 -7.93
C VAL A 87 8.61 5.82 -6.71
N ILE A 88 9.10 4.67 -6.23
CA ILE A 88 8.68 4.09 -4.95
C ILE A 88 9.79 4.26 -3.91
N VAL A 89 9.40 4.76 -2.75
CA VAL A 89 10.25 4.85 -1.56
C VAL A 89 9.56 4.06 -0.45
N SER A 90 10.08 2.90 -0.12
CA SER A 90 9.47 2.01 0.86
C SER A 90 10.46 1.50 1.91
N THR A 91 9.92 0.99 3.00
CA THR A 91 10.67 0.15 3.94
C THR A 91 10.87 -1.26 3.36
N GLY A 92 11.90 -1.96 3.84
CA GLY A 92 12.18 -3.35 3.42
C GLY A 92 11.03 -4.32 3.65
N ALA A 93 10.14 -4.02 4.61
CA ALA A 93 8.96 -4.80 4.94
C ALA A 93 8.02 -4.98 3.74
N ASN A 94 7.75 -3.91 2.98
CA ASN A 94 6.89 -4.01 1.78
C ASN A 94 7.47 -5.02 0.77
N ILE A 95 8.79 -5.02 0.58
CA ILE A 95 9.43 -5.93 -0.38
C ILE A 95 9.30 -7.39 0.07
N SER A 96 9.65 -7.70 1.33
CA SER A 96 9.66 -9.08 1.81
C SER A 96 8.25 -9.66 1.98
N GLU A 97 7.29 -8.83 2.43
CA GLU A 97 5.95 -9.27 2.76
C GLU A 97 5.06 -9.45 1.50
N ASP A 98 5.28 -8.67 0.44
CA ASP A 98 4.64 -8.87 -0.86
C ASP A 98 5.01 -10.23 -1.46
N ILE A 99 6.29 -10.61 -1.34
CA ILE A 99 6.79 -11.92 -1.79
C ILE A 99 6.17 -13.06 -0.99
N TYR A 100 5.98 -12.88 0.32
CA TYR A 100 5.38 -13.91 1.17
C TYR A 100 3.97 -14.30 0.68
N GLU A 101 3.09 -13.34 0.40
CA GLU A 101 1.77 -13.65 -0.16
C GLU A 101 1.88 -14.15 -1.62
N ALA A 102 2.77 -13.58 -2.43
CA ALA A 102 2.99 -14.01 -3.82
C ALA A 102 3.49 -15.47 -3.95
N MET A 103 4.18 -15.98 -2.93
CA MET A 103 4.56 -17.40 -2.81
C MET A 103 3.38 -18.33 -2.47
N GLY A 104 2.18 -17.79 -2.27
CA GLY A 104 0.96 -18.52 -1.96
C GLY A 104 0.69 -18.70 -0.47
N PHE A 105 1.44 -18.00 0.40
CA PHE A 105 1.11 -17.94 1.82
C PHE A 105 0.06 -16.87 2.08
N SER A 106 -0.42 -16.76 3.31
CA SER A 106 -1.45 -15.78 3.67
C SER A 106 -1.19 -15.15 5.03
N TYR A 107 -1.67 -13.91 5.13
CA TYR A 107 -1.86 -13.21 6.39
C TYR A 107 -3.27 -13.49 6.91
N TYR A 108 -3.40 -13.59 8.22
CA TYR A 108 -4.66 -13.92 8.88
C TYR A 108 -5.09 -12.78 9.78
N LYS A 109 -6.39 -12.46 9.76
CA LYS A 109 -6.97 -11.56 10.77
C LYS A 109 -6.81 -12.20 12.13
N GLY A 110 -6.24 -11.44 13.06
CA GLY A 110 -5.95 -11.82 14.42
C GLY A 110 -6.52 -10.80 15.41
N SER A 111 -5.81 -10.63 16.52
CA SER A 111 -6.19 -9.69 17.57
C SER A 111 -4.92 -9.13 18.23
N PRO A 112 -4.90 -7.83 18.56
CA PRO A 112 -3.77 -7.24 19.26
C PRO A 112 -3.73 -7.64 20.75
N TYR A 113 -4.70 -8.43 21.22
CA TYR A 113 -4.84 -8.80 22.63
C TYR A 113 -4.42 -10.25 22.95
N VAL A 114 -3.92 -11.00 21.98
CA VAL A 114 -3.36 -12.36 22.22
C VAL A 114 -1.97 -12.23 22.85
N ASP A 115 -1.66 -13.11 23.80
CA ASP A 115 -0.34 -13.19 24.44
C ASP A 115 0.71 -13.67 23.44
N ASP A 116 1.78 -12.88 23.26
CA ASP A 116 2.88 -13.24 22.37
C ASP A 116 3.61 -14.53 22.81
N TYR A 117 3.60 -14.87 24.10
CA TYR A 117 4.12 -16.17 24.57
C TYR A 117 3.28 -17.34 24.09
N GLU A 118 1.97 -17.15 23.88
CA GLU A 118 1.10 -18.16 23.28
C GLU A 118 1.37 -18.26 21.78
N LEU A 119 1.40 -17.13 21.07
CA LEU A 119 1.69 -17.08 19.63
C LEU A 119 3.04 -17.74 19.30
N LEU A 120 4.07 -17.50 20.11
CA LEU A 120 5.39 -18.11 19.95
C LEU A 120 5.36 -19.65 20.04
N LYS A 121 4.51 -20.23 20.91
CA LYS A 121 4.37 -21.69 21.02
C LYS A 121 3.83 -22.29 19.72
N TYR A 122 2.97 -21.56 19.03
CA TYR A 122 2.37 -21.95 17.76
C TYR A 122 3.13 -21.45 16.52
N LYS A 123 4.27 -20.77 16.71
CA LYS A 123 5.08 -20.24 15.59
C LYS A 123 4.31 -19.23 14.75
N ILE A 124 3.67 -18.28 15.43
CA ILE A 124 2.91 -17.20 14.81
C ILE A 124 3.65 -15.87 15.02
N ASP A 125 3.94 -15.19 13.92
CA ASP A 125 4.42 -13.80 13.92
C ASP A 125 3.22 -12.85 13.87
N ARG A 126 3.31 -11.73 14.62
CA ARG A 126 2.22 -10.75 14.76
C ARG A 126 2.60 -9.36 14.25
N PHE A 127 1.70 -8.80 13.46
CA PHE A 127 1.71 -7.43 12.95
C PHE A 127 0.42 -6.75 13.42
N TYR A 128 0.44 -6.17 14.62
CA TYR A 128 -0.74 -5.62 15.30
C TYR A 128 -1.89 -6.64 15.44
N ASP A 129 -2.93 -6.55 14.61
CA ASP A 129 -4.08 -7.45 14.58
C ASP A 129 -4.03 -8.42 13.40
N VAL A 130 -2.85 -8.62 12.81
CA VAL A 130 -2.60 -9.54 11.69
C VAL A 130 -1.55 -10.57 12.09
N PHE A 131 -1.76 -11.83 11.71
CA PHE A 131 -0.89 -12.96 12.02
C PHE A 131 -0.31 -13.58 10.75
N ALA A 132 0.91 -14.13 10.86
CA ALA A 132 1.57 -14.92 9.82
C ALA A 132 2.17 -16.20 10.42
N ASP A 133 2.31 -17.24 9.60
CA ASP A 133 3.00 -18.47 9.99
C ASP A 133 4.53 -18.24 9.89
N GLU A 134 5.23 -18.31 11.03
CA GLU A 134 6.68 -18.08 11.13
C GLU A 134 7.47 -19.06 10.24
N LEU A 135 7.01 -20.32 10.13
CA LEU A 135 7.68 -21.34 9.31
C LEU A 135 7.51 -21.06 7.82
N ALA A 136 6.36 -20.51 7.41
CA ALA A 136 6.16 -20.02 6.05
C ALA A 136 7.02 -18.75 5.81
N TYR A 137 7.12 -17.85 6.78
CA TYR A 137 7.91 -16.62 6.67
C TYR A 137 9.39 -16.93 6.44
N ARG A 138 9.92 -17.92 7.17
CA ARG A 138 11.28 -18.46 6.96
C ARG A 138 11.50 -19.03 5.56
N LYS A 139 10.47 -19.54 4.87
CA LYS A 139 10.61 -19.98 3.47
C LYS A 139 10.83 -18.79 2.53
N MET A 140 10.12 -17.69 2.75
CA MET A 140 10.35 -16.45 2.01
C MET A 140 11.75 -15.88 2.29
N GLU A 141 12.21 -15.88 3.56
CA GLU A 141 13.58 -15.45 3.89
C GLU A 141 14.64 -16.33 3.20
N ASN A 142 14.41 -17.64 3.14
CA ASN A 142 15.30 -18.55 2.43
C ASN A 142 15.35 -18.27 0.92
N LEU A 143 14.23 -17.88 0.28
CA LEU A 143 14.22 -17.47 -1.12
C LEU A 143 15.10 -16.23 -1.36
N ILE A 144 15.02 -15.23 -0.49
CA ILE A 144 15.90 -14.04 -0.56
C ILE A 144 17.36 -14.46 -0.39
N LYS A 145 17.64 -15.32 0.59
CA LYS A 145 18.98 -15.86 0.83
C LYS A 145 19.52 -16.60 -0.40
N GLU A 146 18.72 -17.45 -1.04
CA GLU A 146 19.09 -18.17 -2.27
C GLU A 146 19.45 -17.20 -3.39
N PHE A 147 18.66 -16.15 -3.60
CA PHE A 147 18.98 -15.08 -4.56
C PHE A 147 20.33 -14.44 -4.24
N ILE A 148 20.58 -14.06 -2.97
CA ILE A 148 21.86 -13.45 -2.56
C ILE A 148 23.04 -14.35 -2.91
N TYR A 149 22.92 -15.68 -2.77
CA TYR A 149 23.98 -16.62 -3.13
C TYR A 149 24.25 -16.71 -4.64
N THR A 150 23.35 -16.23 -5.50
CA THR A 150 23.58 -16.13 -6.94
C THR A 150 24.41 -14.91 -7.33
N LEU A 151 24.54 -13.91 -6.44
CA LEU A 151 25.24 -12.66 -6.74
C LEU A 151 26.77 -12.83 -6.67
N PRO A 152 27.54 -12.22 -7.58
CA PRO A 152 29.00 -12.25 -7.53
C PRO A 152 29.56 -11.68 -6.21
N ARG A 153 30.46 -12.45 -5.58
CA ARG A 153 31.09 -12.07 -4.30
C ARG A 153 31.92 -10.79 -4.45
N GLY A 154 31.87 -9.93 -3.43
CA GLY A 154 32.64 -8.68 -3.37
C GLY A 154 32.02 -7.52 -4.15
N SER A 155 30.88 -7.73 -4.81
CA SER A 155 30.14 -6.69 -5.51
C SER A 155 29.46 -5.73 -4.54
N ARG A 156 29.23 -4.49 -4.99
CA ARG A 156 28.47 -3.46 -4.27
C ARG A 156 27.26 -3.10 -5.12
N TYR A 157 26.08 -3.14 -4.51
CA TYR A 157 24.83 -2.83 -5.18
C TYR A 157 24.15 -1.66 -4.46
N SER A 158 23.50 -0.79 -5.23
CA SER A 158 22.47 0.08 -4.65
C SER A 158 21.24 -0.76 -4.28
N THR A 159 20.39 -0.26 -3.38
CA THR A 159 19.12 -0.94 -3.06
C THR A 159 18.26 -1.11 -4.32
N ALA A 160 18.17 -0.10 -5.17
CA ALA A 160 17.40 -0.17 -6.42
C ALA A 160 17.94 -1.24 -7.37
N GLU A 161 19.26 -1.33 -7.54
CA GLU A 161 19.89 -2.35 -8.37
C GLU A 161 19.70 -3.76 -7.81
N PHE A 162 19.86 -3.94 -6.49
CA PHE A 162 19.60 -5.20 -5.81
C PHE A 162 18.16 -5.67 -6.05
N LEU A 163 17.18 -4.78 -5.88
CA LEU A 163 15.76 -5.08 -6.05
C LEU A 163 15.39 -5.33 -7.51
N TYR A 164 16.01 -4.62 -8.46
CA TYR A 164 15.84 -4.90 -9.88
C TYR A 164 16.28 -6.32 -10.23
N LEU A 165 17.49 -6.70 -9.84
CA LEU A 165 18.02 -8.05 -10.04
C LEU A 165 17.17 -9.11 -9.32
N PHE A 166 16.66 -8.78 -8.14
CA PHE A 166 15.80 -9.69 -7.40
C PHE A 166 14.44 -9.88 -8.09
N GLY A 167 13.86 -8.81 -8.63
CA GLY A 167 12.64 -8.88 -9.44
C GLY A 167 12.82 -9.80 -10.65
N GLU A 168 13.94 -9.68 -11.38
CA GLU A 168 14.25 -10.61 -12.48
C GLU A 168 14.38 -12.07 -12.01
N TYR A 169 14.94 -12.29 -10.81
CA TYR A 169 15.09 -13.63 -10.23
C TYR A 169 13.73 -14.25 -9.87
N LEU A 170 12.79 -13.45 -9.38
CA LEU A 170 11.43 -13.83 -9.02
C LEU A 170 10.57 -14.11 -10.27
N ASP A 171 10.64 -13.25 -11.29
CA ASP A 171 9.93 -13.42 -12.57
C ASP A 171 10.29 -14.74 -13.25
N ARG A 172 11.58 -15.09 -13.30
CA ARG A 172 12.05 -16.39 -13.84
C ARG A 172 11.53 -17.61 -13.09
N ARG A 173 10.99 -17.43 -11.89
CA ARG A 173 10.38 -18.49 -11.06
C ARG A 173 8.86 -18.43 -11.07
N GLY A 174 8.26 -17.48 -11.78
CA GLY A 174 6.81 -17.28 -11.83
C GLY A 174 6.23 -16.77 -10.50
N ILE A 175 7.03 -16.08 -9.69
CA ILE A 175 6.54 -15.43 -8.46
C ILE A 175 6.09 -14.02 -8.84
N ASP A 176 4.78 -13.80 -8.81
CA ASP A 176 4.13 -12.62 -9.36
C ASP A 176 3.80 -11.58 -8.27
N CYS A 177 4.85 -10.97 -7.71
CA CYS A 177 4.78 -9.92 -6.67
C CYS A 177 4.87 -8.50 -7.26
#